data_AF-A0A8T4DE53-F1
#
_entry.id   AF-A0A8T4DE53-F1
#
_cell.length_a   1.000
_cell.length_b   1.000
_cell.length_c   1.000
_cell.angle_alpha   90.00
_cell.angle_beta   90.00
_cell.angle_gamma   90.00
#
_symmetry.space_group_name_H-M   'P 1'
#
loop_
_entity.id
_entity.type
_entity.pdbx_description
1 polymer ?
#
loop_
_entity_poly.entity_id
_entity_poly.type
_entity_poly.pdbx_seq_one_letter_code
_entity_poly.pdbx_strand_id
1 'polypeptide(L)'
;MRGYRILVPLVFLALIALGIFVLFNTGSDDAITVILLFIPAMVGVSFLVRYLVAVKKRSVRERVMERDVMRIADRYVEEMRMLYDFENKYGISTKEFREELKKLKEGLLELGCEVNGRIRIDRAKLRNVVFADVEWADKLFEGIKDRHEVVLYARMMDKCRDYVADLNELERAGYANVRGQIERMESTMRDGERMKVDSLELSLFMNEVAAILEETFRICLRDAQKLEAEGREIAHLDTSRIKTDIKIVEHSMEHGNYENASRVLKGMIERLIALLADAFDRYKEDTLELARAVSEIADNEADKKEVEAIMESIEACTVPSEIVTLHGYGDALVSKSITSLEAIYKAIFELEEEIAKENPSTEVYPVEYWTKDKMSEIEQLKSISASDIREFIHRYRLLASDAHSRVHYDAERMKDIKGPAK
;
A
#
# COMPACT_ATOMS: atom_id res chain seq x y z
N MET A 1 -47.02 3.33 32.79
CA MET A 1 -48.26 2.66 33.26
C MET A 1 -47.92 1.53 34.26
N ARG A 2 -47.57 1.85 35.51
CA ARG A 2 -47.28 0.84 36.58
C ARG A 2 -48.42 0.66 37.59
N GLY A 3 -49.40 1.59 37.67
CA GLY A 3 -50.48 1.55 38.66
C GLY A 3 -51.63 0.56 38.38
N TYR A 4 -51.90 0.19 37.12
CA TYR A 4 -53.01 -0.71 36.77
C TYR A 4 -52.73 -2.20 36.98
N ARG A 5 -51.48 -2.60 37.24
CA ARG A 5 -51.12 -4.02 37.44
C ARG A 5 -51.57 -4.59 38.78
N ILE A 6 -51.84 -3.74 39.78
CA ILE A 6 -52.17 -4.17 41.15
C ILE A 6 -53.66 -3.92 41.46
N LEU A 7 -54.24 -2.86 40.87
CA LEU A 7 -55.62 -2.45 41.15
C LEU A 7 -56.65 -3.43 40.61
N VAL A 8 -56.42 -4.01 39.43
CA VAL A 8 -57.31 -5.01 38.84
C VAL A 8 -57.35 -6.30 39.68
N PRO A 9 -56.21 -6.94 40.05
CA PRO A 9 -56.24 -8.13 40.93
C PRO A 9 -56.94 -7.90 42.28
N LEU A 10 -56.76 -6.72 42.90
CA LEU A 10 -57.39 -6.38 44.19
C LEU A 10 -58.91 -6.26 44.09
N VAL A 11 -59.42 -5.63 43.02
CA VAL A 11 -60.87 -5.53 42.77
C VAL A 11 -61.46 -6.91 42.48
N PHE A 12 -60.72 -7.79 41.79
CA PHE A 12 -61.12 -9.18 41.60
C PHE A 12 -61.17 -9.98 42.90
N LEU A 13 -60.19 -9.78 43.79
CA LEU A 13 -60.15 -10.46 45.10
C LEU A 13 -61.29 -10.00 46.00
N ALA A 14 -61.65 -8.70 45.94
CA ALA A 14 -62.80 -8.15 46.64
C ALA A 14 -64.14 -8.70 46.12
N LEU A 15 -64.31 -8.85 44.80
CA LEU A 15 -65.52 -9.43 44.20
C LEU A 15 -65.68 -10.92 44.49
N ILE A 16 -64.57 -11.68 44.50
CA ILE A 16 -64.57 -13.09 44.89
C ILE A 16 -64.91 -13.23 46.38
N ALA A 17 -64.33 -12.40 47.24
CA ALA A 17 -64.64 -12.38 48.67
C ALA A 17 -66.11 -12.01 48.94
N LEU A 18 -66.68 -11.06 48.20
CA LEU A 18 -68.09 -10.69 48.29
C LEU A 18 -69.00 -11.83 47.83
N GLY A 19 -68.63 -12.53 46.75
CA GLY A 19 -69.35 -13.71 46.26
C GLY A 19 -69.35 -14.87 47.27
N ILE A 20 -68.21 -15.14 47.90
CA ILE A 20 -68.08 -16.16 48.96
C ILE A 20 -68.91 -15.77 50.20
N PHE A 21 -68.89 -14.50 50.59
CA PHE A 21 -69.65 -13.99 51.74
C PHE A 21 -71.17 -14.13 51.54
N VAL A 22 -71.68 -13.82 50.34
CA VAL A 22 -73.10 -14.01 50.01
C VAL A 22 -73.48 -15.50 50.03
N LEU A 23 -72.59 -16.37 49.53
CA LEU A 23 -72.83 -17.81 49.45
C LEU A 23 -72.92 -18.49 50.82
N PHE A 24 -72.09 -18.08 51.78
CA PHE A 24 -72.14 -18.60 53.15
C PHE A 24 -73.33 -18.08 53.98
N ASN A 25 -73.86 -16.90 53.66
CA ASN A 25 -74.94 -16.30 54.46
C ASN A 25 -76.36 -16.62 53.97
N THR A 26 -76.53 -17.12 52.74
CA THR A 26 -77.87 -17.30 52.14
C THR A 26 -78.22 -18.73 51.76
N GLY A 27 -77.26 -19.66 51.70
CA GLY A 27 -77.53 -21.09 51.47
C GLY A 27 -78.38 -21.39 50.23
N SER A 28 -78.30 -20.53 49.21
CA SER A 28 -79.19 -20.54 48.04
C SER A 28 -78.50 -21.18 46.83
N ASP A 29 -79.15 -22.18 46.22
CA ASP A 29 -78.70 -22.85 44.98
C ASP A 29 -78.60 -21.87 43.78
N ASP A 30 -79.34 -20.77 43.81
CA ASP A 30 -79.27 -19.73 42.77
C ASP A 30 -77.92 -19.00 42.80
N ALA A 31 -77.30 -18.84 43.98
CA ALA A 31 -75.99 -18.21 44.10
C ALA A 31 -74.87 -19.07 43.50
N ILE A 32 -74.98 -20.40 43.62
CA ILE A 32 -74.05 -21.36 43.01
C ILE A 32 -74.14 -21.26 41.48
N THR A 33 -75.37 -21.16 40.96
CA THR A 33 -75.63 -21.06 39.52
C THR A 33 -75.08 -19.75 38.95
N VAL A 34 -75.25 -18.63 39.66
CA VAL A 34 -74.70 -17.33 39.26
C VAL A 34 -73.16 -17.36 39.23
N ILE A 35 -72.48 -17.94 40.22
CA ILE A 35 -71.01 -18.02 40.25
C ILE A 35 -70.47 -18.94 39.15
N LEU A 36 -71.12 -20.09 38.91
CA LEU A 36 -70.76 -21.03 37.84
C LEU A 36 -70.88 -20.41 36.45
N LEU A 37 -71.77 -19.44 36.26
CA LEU A 37 -71.93 -18.69 35.01
C LEU A 37 -70.96 -17.49 34.92
N PHE A 38 -70.66 -16.87 36.07
CA PHE A 38 -69.78 -15.70 36.14
C PHE A 38 -68.30 -16.05 35.91
N ILE A 39 -67.81 -17.18 36.41
CA ILE A 39 -66.40 -17.58 36.25
C ILE A 39 -66.03 -17.77 34.75
N PRO A 40 -66.77 -18.56 33.94
CA PRO A 40 -66.50 -18.70 32.51
C PRO A 40 -66.68 -17.39 31.76
N ALA A 41 -67.71 -16.58 32.09
CA ALA A 41 -67.92 -15.28 31.47
C ALA A 41 -66.74 -14.32 31.74
N MET A 42 -66.22 -14.31 32.96
CA MET A 42 -65.08 -13.46 33.34
C MET A 42 -63.74 -13.97 32.79
N VAL A 43 -63.56 -15.30 32.65
CA VAL A 43 -62.44 -15.87 31.88
C VAL A 43 -62.57 -15.46 30.41
N GLY A 44 -63.77 -15.50 29.84
CA GLY A 44 -64.07 -15.00 28.50
C GLY A 44 -63.72 -13.53 28.34
N VAL A 45 -64.17 -12.65 29.24
CA VAL A 45 -63.87 -11.21 29.20
C VAL A 45 -62.39 -10.92 29.43
N SER A 46 -61.73 -11.59 30.36
CA SER A 46 -60.28 -11.41 30.59
C SER A 46 -59.44 -11.94 29.43
N PHE A 47 -59.87 -13.03 28.78
CA PHE A 47 -59.30 -13.49 27.52
C PHE A 47 -59.60 -12.50 26.40
N LEU A 48 -60.79 -11.91 26.33
CA LEU A 48 -61.18 -10.91 25.32
C LEU A 48 -60.42 -9.60 25.49
N VAL A 49 -60.15 -9.16 26.72
CA VAL A 49 -59.32 -7.98 27.02
C VAL A 49 -57.86 -8.29 26.74
N ARG A 50 -57.33 -9.47 27.15
CA ARG A 50 -55.96 -9.88 26.79
C ARG A 50 -55.80 -10.06 25.28
N TYR A 51 -56.82 -10.58 24.61
CA TYR A 51 -56.87 -10.74 23.17
C TYR A 51 -56.99 -9.37 22.51
N LEU A 52 -57.85 -8.44 22.93
CA LEU A 52 -57.91 -7.07 22.36
C LEU A 52 -56.63 -6.26 22.61
N VAL A 53 -55.98 -6.44 23.76
CA VAL A 53 -54.70 -5.80 24.07
C VAL A 53 -53.55 -6.43 23.27
N ALA A 54 -53.56 -7.75 23.05
CA ALA A 54 -52.57 -8.47 22.23
C ALA A 54 -52.83 -8.37 20.71
N VAL A 55 -54.09 -8.21 20.31
CA VAL A 55 -54.62 -8.04 18.94
C VAL A 55 -54.88 -6.57 18.65
N LYS A 56 -54.22 -5.66 19.37
CA LYS A 56 -53.91 -4.33 18.86
C LYS A 56 -52.95 -4.50 17.69
N LYS A 57 -53.48 -5.02 16.57
CA LYS A 57 -52.80 -5.12 15.27
C LYS A 57 -52.24 -3.73 15.03
N ARG A 58 -50.90 -3.63 14.92
CA ARG A 58 -50.26 -2.39 14.46
C ARG A 58 -51.01 -1.95 13.22
N SER A 59 -51.44 -0.69 13.19
CA SER A 59 -52.04 -0.18 11.96
C SER A 59 -51.00 -0.34 10.85
N VAL A 60 -51.44 -0.65 9.63
CA VAL A 60 -50.52 -0.73 8.48
C VAL A 60 -49.71 0.56 8.38
N ARG A 61 -50.35 1.70 8.67
CA ARG A 61 -49.73 3.03 8.78
C ARG A 61 -48.57 3.06 9.77
N GLU A 62 -48.75 2.62 11.02
CA GLU A 62 -47.65 2.65 12.02
C GLU A 62 -46.44 1.81 11.59
N ARG A 63 -46.67 0.64 10.96
CA ARG A 63 -45.57 -0.19 10.44
C ARG A 63 -44.84 0.47 9.27
N VAL A 64 -45.59 1.11 8.38
CA VAL A 64 -45.01 1.84 7.24
C VAL A 64 -44.20 3.03 7.74
N MET A 65 -44.71 3.81 8.70
CA MET A 65 -43.99 4.93 9.29
C MET A 65 -42.73 4.49 10.05
N GLU A 66 -42.81 3.43 10.85
CA GLU A 66 -41.65 2.84 11.54
C GLU A 66 -40.58 2.43 10.52
N ARG A 67 -40.95 1.75 9.43
CA ARG A 67 -40.03 1.34 8.36
C ARG A 67 -39.39 2.54 7.65
N ASP A 68 -40.18 3.53 7.26
CA ASP A 68 -39.69 4.65 6.46
C ASP A 68 -38.78 5.57 7.28
N VAL A 69 -39.12 5.81 8.55
CA VAL A 69 -38.26 6.55 9.50
C VAL A 69 -36.97 5.78 9.80
N MET A 70 -37.03 4.46 9.98
CA MET A 70 -35.83 3.63 10.12
C MET A 70 -34.93 3.75 8.90
N ARG A 71 -35.50 3.65 7.69
CA ARG A 71 -34.75 3.76 6.44
C ARG A 71 -34.00 5.08 6.32
N ILE A 72 -34.63 6.20 6.67
CA ILE A 72 -33.96 7.52 6.66
C ILE A 72 -32.85 7.57 7.71
N ALA A 73 -33.10 7.03 8.91
CA ALA A 73 -32.12 7.00 9.98
C ALA A 73 -30.90 6.11 9.63
N ASP A 74 -31.11 4.95 9.00
CA ASP A 74 -30.04 4.08 8.51
C ASP A 74 -29.16 4.80 7.49
N ARG A 75 -29.78 5.43 6.48
CA ARG A 75 -29.07 6.22 5.47
C ARG A 75 -28.28 7.38 6.07
N TYR A 76 -28.85 8.09 7.05
CA TYR A 76 -28.15 9.13 7.79
C TYR A 76 -26.91 8.60 8.53
N VAL A 77 -27.01 7.42 9.17
CA VAL A 77 -25.87 6.80 9.88
C VAL A 77 -24.76 6.41 8.90
N GLU A 78 -25.12 5.81 7.77
CA GLU A 78 -24.18 5.47 6.71
C GLU A 78 -23.47 6.72 6.16
N GLU A 79 -24.23 7.78 5.89
CA GLU A 79 -23.69 9.06 5.43
C GLU A 79 -22.69 9.65 6.43
N MET A 80 -23.08 9.73 7.71
CA MET A 80 -22.21 10.24 8.77
C MET A 80 -20.92 9.41 8.92
N ARG A 81 -20.99 8.09 8.71
CA ARG A 81 -19.81 7.22 8.71
C ARG A 81 -18.90 7.54 7.52
N MET A 82 -19.44 7.68 6.31
CA MET A 82 -18.65 8.05 5.13
C MET A 82 -17.97 9.41 5.33
N LEU A 83 -18.70 10.42 5.80
CA LEU A 83 -18.16 11.75 6.06
C LEU A 83 -17.06 11.77 7.14
N TYR A 84 -17.14 10.85 8.11
CA TYR A 84 -16.09 10.66 9.09
C TYR A 84 -14.83 10.04 8.47
N ASP A 85 -14.98 9.06 7.58
CA ASP A 85 -13.85 8.48 6.85
C ASP A 85 -13.18 9.52 5.95
N PHE A 86 -13.95 10.38 5.26
CA PHE A 86 -13.40 11.48 4.47
C PHE A 86 -12.52 12.44 5.27
N GLU A 87 -12.94 12.80 6.48
CA GLU A 87 -12.18 13.72 7.32
C GLU A 87 -10.95 13.06 7.96
N ASN A 88 -11.09 11.85 8.49
CA ASN A 88 -10.03 11.22 9.27
C ASN A 88 -9.02 10.45 8.43
N LYS A 89 -9.46 9.80 7.34
CA LYS A 89 -8.57 9.02 6.48
C LYS A 89 -7.95 9.87 5.37
N TYR A 90 -8.73 10.77 4.79
CA TYR A 90 -8.31 11.52 3.60
C TYR A 90 -8.04 13.00 3.87
N GLY A 91 -8.30 13.50 5.09
CA GLY A 91 -8.09 14.90 5.44
C GLY A 91 -9.02 15.87 4.70
N ILE A 92 -10.16 15.40 4.18
CA ILE A 92 -11.12 16.22 3.43
C ILE A 92 -12.17 16.75 4.40
N SER A 93 -12.31 18.08 4.48
CA SER A 93 -13.25 18.69 5.43
C SER A 93 -14.70 18.40 5.05
N THR A 94 -15.43 17.77 5.96
CA THR A 94 -16.88 17.47 5.87
C THR A 94 -17.70 18.23 6.91
N LYS A 95 -17.10 19.23 7.58
CA LYS A 95 -17.73 19.96 8.70
C LYS A 95 -19.08 20.57 8.33
N GLU A 96 -19.16 21.27 7.21
CA GLU A 96 -20.40 21.94 6.76
C GLU A 96 -21.51 20.93 6.46
N PHE A 97 -21.18 19.82 5.79
CA PHE A 97 -22.12 18.75 5.49
C PHE A 97 -22.66 18.13 6.79
N ARG A 98 -21.78 17.79 7.74
CA ARG A 98 -22.20 17.24 9.03
C ARG A 98 -23.03 18.20 9.86
N GLU A 99 -22.73 19.50 9.85
CA GLU A 99 -23.54 20.50 10.55
C GLU A 99 -24.96 20.61 9.96
N GLU A 100 -25.11 20.56 8.63
CA GLU A 100 -26.45 20.54 8.03
C GLU A 100 -27.20 19.23 8.34
N LEU A 101 -26.51 18.09 8.33
CA LEU A 101 -27.10 16.80 8.71
C LEU A 101 -27.58 16.76 10.18
N LYS A 102 -27.06 17.61 11.08
CA LYS A 102 -27.63 17.72 12.44
C LYS A 102 -29.08 18.18 12.44
N LYS A 103 -29.50 19.01 11.47
CA LYS A 103 -30.91 19.42 11.32
C LYS A 103 -31.80 18.21 11.02
N LEU A 104 -31.30 17.27 10.21
CA LEU A 104 -32.01 16.01 9.97
C LEU A 104 -32.04 15.14 11.23
N LYS A 105 -30.96 15.08 12.01
CA LYS A 105 -30.94 14.36 13.30
C LYS A 105 -31.99 14.91 14.26
N GLU A 106 -32.13 16.23 14.34
CA GLU A 106 -33.17 16.90 15.13
C GLU A 106 -34.57 16.55 14.61
N GLY A 107 -34.79 16.62 13.29
CA GLY A 107 -36.05 16.20 12.66
C GLY A 107 -36.40 14.73 12.93
N LEU A 108 -35.43 13.82 12.85
CA LEU A 108 -35.63 12.41 13.20
C LEU A 108 -36.03 12.24 14.68
N LEU A 109 -35.42 13.02 15.59
CA LEU A 109 -35.77 13.00 17.01
C LEU A 109 -37.21 13.46 17.26
N GLU A 110 -37.69 14.47 16.52
CA GLU A 110 -39.07 14.93 16.54
C GLU A 110 -40.05 13.85 16.06
N LEU A 111 -39.67 13.08 15.04
CA LEU A 111 -40.41 11.90 14.55
C LEU A 111 -40.39 10.70 15.52
N GLY A 112 -39.67 10.83 16.66
CA GLY A 112 -39.52 9.77 17.64
C GLY A 112 -38.41 8.78 17.32
N CYS A 113 -37.45 9.13 16.47
CA CYS A 113 -36.28 8.33 16.14
C CYS A 113 -35.01 8.97 16.71
N GLU A 114 -34.42 8.33 17.73
CA GLU A 114 -33.16 8.78 18.32
C GLU A 114 -31.99 8.08 17.65
N VAL A 115 -31.06 8.85 17.09
CA VAL A 115 -29.84 8.35 16.44
C VAL A 115 -28.60 8.77 17.23
N ASN A 116 -28.22 7.94 18.20
CA ASN A 116 -27.05 8.14 19.07
C ASN A 116 -26.22 6.85 19.11
N GLY A 117 -25.49 6.56 18.03
CA GLY A 117 -24.70 5.33 17.83
C GLY A 117 -25.53 4.04 17.64
N ARG A 118 -26.78 4.02 18.11
CA ARG A 118 -27.82 3.05 17.77
C ARG A 118 -29.11 3.80 17.44
N ILE A 119 -29.89 3.23 16.51
CA ILE A 119 -31.20 3.76 16.15
C ILE A 119 -32.21 3.22 17.17
N ARG A 120 -32.94 4.14 17.82
CA ARG A 120 -34.02 3.80 18.76
C ARG A 120 -35.29 4.50 18.35
N ILE A 121 -36.41 3.78 18.44
CA ILE A 121 -37.72 4.30 18.07
C ILE A 121 -38.63 4.39 19.28
N ASP A 122 -39.08 5.62 19.56
CA ASP A 122 -40.18 5.90 20.47
C ASP A 122 -41.52 5.72 19.74
N ARG A 123 -42.08 4.52 19.94
CA ARG A 123 -43.38 4.13 19.38
C ARG A 123 -44.53 5.00 19.87
N ALA A 124 -44.41 5.69 21.00
CA ALA A 124 -45.46 6.57 21.49
C ALA A 124 -45.54 7.85 20.64
N LYS A 125 -44.38 8.42 20.26
CA LYS A 125 -44.28 9.59 19.39
C LYS A 125 -44.65 9.28 17.95
N LEU A 126 -44.23 8.12 17.41
CA LEU A 126 -44.58 7.66 16.06
C LEU A 126 -46.10 7.65 15.76
N ARG A 127 -46.94 7.46 16.77
CA ARG A 127 -48.41 7.46 16.58
C ARG A 127 -48.98 8.80 16.17
N ASN A 128 -48.28 9.88 16.50
CA ASN A 128 -48.70 11.25 16.21
C ASN A 128 -48.06 11.79 14.91
N VAL A 129 -47.15 11.03 14.30
CA VAL A 129 -46.45 11.42 13.08
C VAL A 129 -47.38 11.35 11.87
N VAL A 130 -47.29 12.36 11.01
CA VAL A 130 -47.99 12.42 9.73
C VAL A 130 -47.03 12.03 8.60
N PHE A 131 -47.54 11.43 7.53
CA PHE A 131 -46.74 11.08 6.35
C PHE A 131 -45.96 12.29 5.80
N ALA A 132 -46.53 13.49 5.88
CA ALA A 132 -45.89 14.73 5.47
C ALA A 132 -44.60 15.03 6.24
N ASP A 133 -44.53 14.68 7.53
CA ASP A 133 -43.34 14.93 8.36
C ASP A 133 -42.20 13.97 7.97
N VAL A 134 -42.54 12.72 7.63
CA VAL A 134 -41.57 11.73 7.13
C VAL A 134 -41.09 12.08 5.73
N GLU A 135 -41.99 12.52 4.85
CA GLU A 135 -41.65 13.00 3.51
C GLU A 135 -40.78 14.26 3.56
N TRP A 136 -41.05 15.16 4.50
CA TRP A 136 -40.21 16.34 4.76
C TRP A 136 -38.79 15.92 5.18
N ALA A 137 -38.66 14.95 6.09
CA ALA A 137 -37.34 14.47 6.53
C ALA A 137 -36.56 13.80 5.37
N ASP A 138 -37.24 13.01 4.53
CA ASP A 138 -36.64 12.38 3.36
C ASP A 138 -36.16 13.44 2.35
N LYS A 139 -37.01 14.43 2.02
CA LYS A 139 -36.64 15.55 1.13
C LYS A 139 -35.54 16.44 1.70
N LEU A 140 -35.53 16.66 3.02
CA LEU A 140 -34.46 17.39 3.69
C LEU A 140 -33.14 16.64 3.53
N PHE A 141 -33.14 15.32 3.73
CA PHE A 141 -31.94 14.50 3.56
C PHE A 141 -31.41 14.58 2.13
N GLU A 142 -32.24 14.27 1.13
CA GLU A 142 -31.82 14.32 -0.29
C GLU A 142 -31.35 15.73 -0.67
N GLY A 143 -32.08 16.77 -0.25
CA GLY A 143 -31.68 18.14 -0.56
C GLY A 143 -30.34 18.54 0.06
N ILE A 144 -29.99 18.02 1.23
CA ILE A 144 -28.65 18.22 1.82
C ILE A 144 -27.60 17.45 1.00
N LYS A 145 -27.87 16.18 0.65
CA LYS A 145 -26.96 15.36 -0.16
C LYS A 145 -26.66 16.01 -1.51
N ASP A 146 -27.69 16.38 -2.28
CA ASP A 146 -27.55 16.97 -3.61
C ASP A 146 -26.64 18.22 -3.60
N ARG A 147 -26.71 19.03 -2.53
CA ARG A 147 -25.87 20.23 -2.38
C ARG A 147 -24.43 19.88 -1.99
N HIS A 148 -24.26 19.00 -1.01
CA HIS A 148 -22.95 18.79 -0.36
C HIS A 148 -22.12 17.69 -1.03
N GLU A 149 -22.72 16.74 -1.74
CA GLU A 149 -21.98 15.71 -2.50
C GLU A 149 -21.16 16.34 -3.63
N VAL A 150 -21.68 17.39 -4.30
CA VAL A 150 -20.95 18.14 -5.32
C VAL A 150 -19.75 18.88 -4.73
N VAL A 151 -19.92 19.47 -3.55
CA VAL A 151 -18.83 20.15 -2.84
C VAL A 151 -17.78 19.14 -2.36
N LEU A 152 -18.22 17.99 -1.86
CA LEU A 152 -17.35 16.91 -1.43
C LEU A 152 -16.53 16.37 -2.61
N TYR A 153 -17.17 16.14 -3.76
CA TYR A 153 -16.52 15.76 -5.01
C TYR A 153 -15.44 16.77 -5.43
N ALA A 154 -15.76 18.08 -5.42
CA ALA A 154 -14.78 19.10 -5.77
C ALA A 154 -13.55 19.07 -4.86
N ARG A 155 -13.76 19.03 -3.54
CA ARG A 155 -12.67 18.93 -2.54
C ARG A 155 -11.87 17.65 -2.66
N MET A 156 -12.53 16.54 -2.98
CA MET A 156 -11.90 15.26 -3.23
C MET A 156 -10.97 15.33 -4.45
N MET A 157 -11.45 15.90 -5.57
CA MET A 157 -10.64 16.05 -6.78
C MET A 157 -9.50 17.07 -6.61
N ASP A 158 -9.67 18.11 -5.80
CA ASP A 158 -8.56 18.98 -5.36
C ASP A 158 -7.50 18.14 -4.61
N LYS A 159 -7.94 17.32 -3.65
CA LYS A 159 -7.06 16.47 -2.86
C LYS A 159 -6.28 15.46 -3.71
N CYS A 160 -6.92 14.84 -4.68
CA CYS A 160 -6.25 13.93 -5.62
C CYS A 160 -5.19 14.64 -6.45
N ARG A 161 -5.42 15.90 -6.85
CA ARG A 161 -4.42 16.72 -7.54
C ARG A 161 -3.22 17.03 -6.66
N ASP A 162 -3.45 17.35 -5.39
CA ASP A 162 -2.36 17.54 -4.42
C ASP A 162 -1.52 16.26 -4.29
N TYR A 163 -2.16 15.10 -4.21
CA TYR A 163 -1.45 13.82 -4.17
C TYR A 163 -0.62 13.55 -5.44
N VAL A 164 -1.16 13.82 -6.63
CA VAL A 164 -0.38 13.68 -7.87
C VAL A 164 0.81 14.64 -7.88
N ALA A 165 0.64 15.88 -7.40
CA ALA A 165 1.74 16.83 -7.27
C ALA A 165 2.83 16.30 -6.33
N ASP A 166 2.45 15.79 -5.16
CA ASP A 166 3.37 15.17 -4.19
C ASP A 166 4.13 13.98 -4.80
N LEU A 167 3.44 13.10 -5.55
CA LEU A 167 4.10 11.97 -6.20
C LEU A 167 5.08 12.41 -7.29
N ASN A 168 4.71 13.43 -8.09
CA ASN A 168 5.62 14.03 -9.08
C ASN A 168 6.85 14.67 -8.40
N GLU A 169 6.69 15.27 -7.21
CA GLU A 169 7.83 15.76 -6.44
C GLU A 169 8.74 14.63 -5.97
N LEU A 170 8.18 13.49 -5.55
CA LEU A 170 8.97 12.30 -5.18
C LEU A 170 9.75 11.73 -6.37
N GLU A 171 9.12 11.63 -7.55
CA GLU A 171 9.81 11.20 -8.77
C GLU A 171 10.99 12.13 -9.08
N ARG A 172 10.76 13.45 -9.09
CA ARG A 172 11.81 14.45 -9.33
C ARG A 172 12.92 14.45 -8.27
N ALA A 173 12.58 14.12 -7.03
CA ALA A 173 13.56 14.05 -5.93
C ALA A 173 14.46 12.82 -6.03
N GLY A 174 14.13 11.81 -6.83
CA GLY A 174 15.00 10.64 -7.09
C GLY A 174 14.31 9.28 -7.05
N TYR A 175 13.01 9.20 -6.80
CA TYR A 175 12.28 7.93 -6.84
C TYR A 175 11.80 7.59 -8.26
N ALA A 176 12.73 7.18 -9.14
CA ALA A 176 12.41 6.92 -10.55
C ALA A 176 11.38 5.81 -10.80
N ASN A 177 11.23 4.84 -9.87
CA ASN A 177 10.36 3.67 -10.04
C ASN A 177 8.86 3.94 -9.79
N VAL A 178 8.47 5.18 -9.47
CA VAL A 178 7.07 5.50 -9.11
C VAL A 178 6.23 5.99 -10.28
N ARG A 179 6.85 6.26 -11.44
CA ARG A 179 6.16 6.81 -12.62
C ARG A 179 4.93 5.99 -13.04
N GLY A 180 5.04 4.67 -13.03
CA GLY A 180 3.90 3.79 -13.35
C GLY A 180 2.72 3.95 -12.38
N GLN A 181 2.98 4.30 -11.11
CA GLN A 181 1.91 4.59 -10.16
C GLN A 181 1.34 6.00 -10.32
N ILE A 182 2.15 6.98 -10.70
CA ILE A 182 1.69 8.33 -11.06
C ILE A 182 0.72 8.23 -12.25
N GLU A 183 1.12 7.54 -13.32
CA GLU A 183 0.28 7.34 -14.51
C GLU A 183 -1.02 6.60 -14.18
N ARG A 184 -0.95 5.61 -13.26
CA ARG A 184 -2.14 4.92 -12.75
C ARG A 184 -3.06 5.86 -11.98
N MET A 185 -2.53 6.69 -11.07
CA MET A 185 -3.29 7.68 -10.33
C MET A 185 -3.99 8.68 -11.28
N GLU A 186 -3.27 9.19 -12.27
CA GLU A 186 -3.82 10.09 -13.28
C GLU A 186 -4.91 9.42 -14.13
N SER A 187 -4.76 8.13 -14.45
CA SER A 187 -5.81 7.35 -15.12
C SER A 187 -7.06 7.23 -14.24
N THR A 188 -6.90 6.81 -12.98
CA THR A 188 -7.99 6.70 -12.02
C THR A 188 -8.72 8.05 -11.88
N MET A 189 -7.99 9.16 -11.78
CA MET A 189 -8.59 10.50 -11.73
C MET A 189 -9.40 10.86 -12.96
N ARG A 190 -8.92 10.54 -14.18
CA ARG A 190 -9.67 10.75 -15.43
C ARG A 190 -10.97 9.95 -15.47
N ASP A 191 -10.97 8.74 -14.96
CA ASP A 191 -12.19 7.94 -14.83
C ASP A 191 -13.14 8.55 -13.77
N GLY A 192 -12.56 9.09 -12.69
CA GLY A 192 -13.29 9.81 -11.65
C GLY A 192 -13.98 11.08 -12.12
N GLU A 193 -13.50 11.75 -13.18
CA GLU A 193 -14.19 12.90 -13.78
C GLU A 193 -15.57 12.54 -14.36
N ARG A 194 -15.80 11.26 -14.67
CA ARG A 194 -17.06 10.75 -15.25
C ARG A 194 -17.92 10.01 -14.24
N MET A 195 -17.49 9.94 -12.98
CA MET A 195 -18.21 9.18 -11.97
C MET A 195 -19.54 9.85 -11.62
N LYS A 196 -20.48 9.03 -11.14
CA LYS A 196 -21.69 9.55 -10.54
C LYS A 196 -21.35 10.17 -9.18
N VAL A 197 -21.76 11.41 -8.97
CA VAL A 197 -21.52 12.11 -7.71
C VAL A 197 -22.53 11.62 -6.67
N ASP A 198 -22.14 10.61 -5.91
CA ASP A 198 -22.79 10.20 -4.67
C ASP A 198 -21.78 9.73 -3.63
N SER A 199 -22.04 9.96 -2.34
CA SER A 199 -21.06 9.75 -1.26
C SER A 199 -20.47 8.35 -1.19
N LEU A 200 -21.23 7.33 -1.62
CA LEU A 200 -20.74 5.96 -1.65
C LEU A 200 -19.71 5.76 -2.76
N GLU A 201 -20.04 6.18 -3.99
CA GLU A 201 -19.11 6.13 -5.13
C GLU A 201 -17.85 6.98 -4.85
N LEU A 202 -18.01 8.17 -4.27
CA LEU A 202 -16.88 9.02 -3.86
C LEU A 202 -15.97 8.30 -2.84
N SER A 203 -16.56 7.58 -1.88
CA SER A 203 -15.81 6.82 -0.88
C SER A 203 -15.07 5.64 -1.50
N LEU A 204 -15.71 4.89 -2.40
CA LEU A 204 -15.08 3.79 -3.13
C LEU A 204 -13.89 4.27 -3.96
N PHE A 205 -14.07 5.40 -4.66
CA PHE A 205 -12.99 6.04 -5.42
C PHE A 205 -11.80 6.43 -4.53
N MET A 206 -12.05 7.06 -3.38
CA MET A 206 -10.96 7.45 -2.47
C MET A 206 -10.23 6.27 -1.85
N ASN A 207 -10.89 5.12 -1.68
CA ASN A 207 -10.22 3.89 -1.27
C ASN A 207 -9.26 3.38 -2.35
N GLU A 208 -9.62 3.49 -3.63
CA GLU A 208 -8.73 3.13 -4.74
C GLU A 208 -7.51 4.08 -4.81
N VAL A 209 -7.74 5.39 -4.69
CA VAL A 209 -6.68 6.40 -4.61
C VAL A 209 -5.72 6.09 -3.45
N ALA A 210 -6.26 5.81 -2.25
CA ALA A 210 -5.45 5.47 -1.08
C ALA A 210 -4.61 4.20 -1.30
N ALA A 211 -5.16 3.19 -1.98
CA ALA A 211 -4.43 1.97 -2.31
C ALA A 211 -3.24 2.24 -3.27
N ILE A 212 -3.42 3.12 -4.25
CA ILE A 212 -2.33 3.53 -5.16
C ILE A 212 -1.24 4.27 -4.38
N LEU A 213 -1.62 5.21 -3.48
CA LEU A 213 -0.67 5.93 -2.63
C LEU A 213 0.14 4.99 -1.73
N GLU A 214 -0.55 4.06 -1.06
CA GLU A 214 0.08 3.10 -0.17
C GLU A 214 1.10 2.23 -0.90
N GLU A 215 0.76 1.73 -2.09
CA GLU A 215 1.69 0.96 -2.91
C GLU A 215 2.87 1.82 -3.38
N THR A 216 2.61 3.07 -3.80
CA THR A 216 3.66 4.00 -4.24
C THR A 216 4.67 4.26 -3.13
N PHE A 217 4.20 4.53 -1.91
CA PHE A 217 5.08 4.78 -0.77
C PHE A 217 5.82 3.52 -0.30
N ARG A 218 5.25 2.32 -0.46
CA ARG A 218 5.98 1.06 -0.25
C ARG A 218 7.14 0.91 -1.23
N ILE A 219 6.93 1.26 -2.50
CA ILE A 219 8.00 1.28 -3.51
C ILE A 219 9.10 2.26 -3.09
N CYS A 220 8.74 3.50 -2.74
CA CYS A 220 9.71 4.49 -2.27
C CYS A 220 10.48 4.01 -1.03
N LEU A 221 9.81 3.40 -0.06
CA LEU A 221 10.47 2.87 1.14
C LEU A 221 11.47 1.78 0.81
N ARG A 222 11.09 0.84 -0.05
CA ARG A 222 11.97 -0.24 -0.49
C ARG A 222 13.20 0.32 -1.20
N ASP A 223 13.01 1.30 -2.08
CA ASP A 223 14.11 1.92 -2.82
C ASP A 223 15.05 2.68 -1.88
N ALA A 224 14.50 3.41 -0.90
CA ALA A 224 15.30 4.07 0.14
C ALA A 224 16.05 3.08 1.03
N GLN A 225 15.45 1.95 1.39
CA GLN A 225 16.11 0.90 2.17
C GLN A 225 17.28 0.27 1.41
N LYS A 226 17.14 0.05 0.11
CA LYS A 226 18.24 -0.43 -0.74
C LYS A 226 19.38 0.59 -0.79
N LEU A 227 19.05 1.86 -1.04
CA LEU A 227 20.04 2.94 -1.05
C LEU A 227 20.74 3.12 0.30
N GLU A 228 20.02 2.97 1.39
CA GLU A 228 20.58 3.02 2.75
C GLU A 228 21.54 1.85 3.02
N ALA A 229 21.23 0.65 2.53
CA ALA A 229 22.12 -0.51 2.63
C ALA A 229 23.41 -0.27 1.84
N GLU A 230 23.31 0.16 0.58
CA GLU A 230 24.47 0.48 -0.26
C GLU A 230 25.32 1.61 0.35
N GLY A 231 24.70 2.68 0.83
CA GLY A 231 25.43 3.78 1.46
C GLY A 231 26.20 3.36 2.71
N ARG A 232 25.70 2.36 3.44
CA ARG A 232 26.40 1.80 4.59
C ARG A 232 27.57 0.92 4.17
N GLU A 233 27.42 0.15 3.11
CA GLU A 233 28.43 -0.79 2.61
C GLU A 233 29.57 -0.08 1.87
N ILE A 234 29.25 0.82 0.94
CA ILE A 234 30.21 1.49 0.05
C ILE A 234 30.90 2.66 0.76
N ALA A 235 30.11 3.47 1.46
CA ALA A 235 30.57 4.77 1.95
C ALA A 235 30.73 4.80 3.48
N HIS A 236 30.50 3.67 4.16
CA HIS A 236 30.56 3.54 5.61
C HIS A 236 29.82 4.67 6.35
N LEU A 237 28.70 5.10 5.77
CA LEU A 237 27.98 6.28 6.24
C LEU A 237 27.20 5.98 7.52
N ASP A 238 27.08 6.99 8.39
CA ASP A 238 26.12 6.97 9.48
C ASP A 238 24.70 7.17 8.94
N THR A 239 23.97 6.07 8.83
CA THR A 239 22.59 6.04 8.33
C THR A 239 21.54 6.05 9.44
N SER A 240 21.93 6.30 10.70
CA SER A 240 21.02 6.28 11.87
C SER A 240 19.79 7.20 11.68
N ARG A 241 20.00 8.38 11.08
CA ARG A 241 18.93 9.30 10.75
C ARG A 241 17.97 8.74 9.71
N ILE A 242 18.49 8.12 8.64
CA ILE A 242 17.69 7.50 7.58
C ILE A 242 16.82 6.37 8.15
N LYS A 243 17.37 5.52 9.03
CA LYS A 243 16.60 4.47 9.71
C LYS A 243 15.45 5.02 10.55
N THR A 244 15.66 6.17 11.19
CA THR A 244 14.60 6.87 11.93
C THR A 244 13.51 7.38 10.97
N ASP A 245 13.91 7.98 9.86
CA ASP A 245 12.96 8.49 8.87
C ASP A 245 12.14 7.34 8.23
N ILE A 246 12.75 6.18 7.93
CA ILE A 246 12.04 4.96 7.50
C ILE A 246 10.92 4.60 8.48
N LYS A 247 11.22 4.56 9.78
CA LYS A 247 10.22 4.25 10.83
C LYS A 247 9.10 5.28 10.90
N ILE A 248 9.42 6.56 10.69
CA ILE A 248 8.42 7.64 10.66
C ILE A 248 7.49 7.45 9.45
N VAL A 249 8.02 7.08 8.28
CA VAL A 249 7.20 6.83 7.09
C VAL A 249 6.31 5.61 7.31
N GLU A 250 6.85 4.49 7.77
CA GLU A 250 6.08 3.27 8.09
C GLU A 250 4.90 3.59 9.02
N HIS A 251 5.17 4.28 10.13
CA HIS A 251 4.14 4.71 11.07
C HIS A 251 3.11 5.66 10.43
N SER A 252 3.55 6.58 9.57
CA SER A 252 2.64 7.51 8.90
C SER A 252 1.71 6.79 7.92
N MET A 253 2.22 5.79 7.20
CA MET A 253 1.43 4.95 6.30
C MET A 253 0.40 4.10 7.05
N GLU A 254 0.79 3.49 8.18
CA GLU A 254 -0.12 2.70 9.03
C GLU A 254 -1.32 3.51 9.53
N HIS A 255 -1.15 4.82 9.71
CA HIS A 255 -2.19 5.73 10.18
C HIS A 255 -2.89 6.51 9.04
N GLY A 256 -2.57 6.22 7.77
CA GLY A 256 -3.16 6.91 6.61
C GLY A 256 -2.72 8.37 6.46
N ASN A 257 -1.63 8.79 7.12
CA ASN A 257 -1.08 10.14 6.99
C ASN A 257 -0.13 10.24 5.79
N TYR A 258 -0.72 10.23 4.59
CA TYR A 258 0.00 10.18 3.33
C TYR A 258 0.82 11.45 3.04
N GLU A 259 0.34 12.63 3.45
CA GLU A 259 1.08 13.89 3.32
C GLU A 259 2.40 13.86 4.10
N ASN A 260 2.35 13.40 5.36
CA ASN A 260 3.54 13.30 6.18
C ASN A 260 4.50 12.23 5.64
N ALA A 261 3.97 11.10 5.16
CA ALA A 261 4.77 10.06 4.52
C ALA A 261 5.52 10.60 3.30
N SER A 262 4.81 11.28 2.39
CA SER A 262 5.41 11.91 1.21
C SER A 262 6.52 12.90 1.57
N ARG A 263 6.25 13.82 2.51
CA ARG A 263 7.23 14.83 2.94
C ARG A 263 8.49 14.21 3.53
N VAL A 264 8.35 13.16 4.34
CA VAL A 264 9.49 12.48 4.97
C VAL A 264 10.27 11.67 3.92
N LEU A 265 9.58 10.98 3.01
CA LEU A 265 10.19 10.26 1.88
C LEU A 265 11.04 11.22 1.02
N LYS A 266 10.50 12.38 0.64
CA LYS A 266 11.22 13.40 -0.13
C LYS A 266 12.51 13.83 0.56
N GLY A 267 12.43 14.24 1.82
CA GLY A 267 13.61 14.65 2.57
C GLY A 267 14.61 13.51 2.80
N MET A 268 14.14 12.27 2.86
CA MET A 268 14.99 11.09 3.02
C MET A 268 15.78 10.78 1.75
N ILE A 269 15.15 10.80 0.57
CA ILE A 269 15.86 10.55 -0.70
C ILE A 269 16.85 11.67 -1.01
N GLU A 270 16.50 12.93 -0.77
CA GLU A 270 17.42 14.07 -0.93
C GLU A 270 18.66 13.92 -0.04
N ARG A 271 18.48 13.48 1.21
CA ARG A 271 19.59 13.18 2.13
C ARG A 271 20.43 12.00 1.64
N LEU A 272 19.80 10.91 1.20
CA LEU A 272 20.51 9.75 0.68
C LEU A 272 21.36 10.13 -0.54
N ILE A 273 20.79 10.87 -1.49
CA ILE A 273 21.51 11.36 -2.68
C ILE A 273 22.71 12.21 -2.28
N ALA A 274 22.52 13.16 -1.36
CA ALA A 274 23.62 14.02 -0.89
C ALA A 274 24.74 13.22 -0.20
N LEU A 275 24.39 12.21 0.60
CA LEU A 275 25.37 11.35 1.27
C LEU A 275 26.10 10.42 0.29
N LEU A 276 25.43 9.98 -0.78
CA LEU A 276 25.96 9.04 -1.76
C LEU A 276 26.76 9.70 -2.88
N ALA A 277 26.66 11.01 -3.08
CA ALA A 277 27.25 11.72 -4.23
C ALA A 277 28.73 11.38 -4.46
N ASP A 278 29.58 11.59 -3.45
CA ASP A 278 31.02 11.33 -3.56
C ASP A 278 31.36 9.85 -3.80
N ALA A 279 30.54 8.94 -3.27
CA ALA A 279 30.74 7.50 -3.44
C ALA A 279 30.33 7.06 -4.86
N PHE A 280 29.21 7.60 -5.35
CA PHE A 280 28.72 7.36 -6.70
C PHE A 280 29.72 7.83 -7.75
N ASP A 281 30.21 9.07 -7.65
CA ASP A 281 31.15 9.63 -8.63
C ASP A 281 32.46 8.82 -8.69
N ARG A 282 33.01 8.46 -7.53
CA ARG A 282 34.23 7.64 -7.44
C ARG A 282 34.02 6.25 -8.01
N TYR A 283 32.93 5.57 -7.63
CA TYR A 283 32.66 4.23 -8.13
C TYR A 283 32.41 4.24 -9.65
N LYS A 284 31.72 5.26 -10.17
CA LYS A 284 31.51 5.43 -11.61
C LYS A 284 32.84 5.59 -12.36
N GLU A 285 33.73 6.44 -11.86
CA GLU A 285 35.06 6.66 -12.45
C GLU A 285 35.88 5.36 -12.46
N ASP A 286 35.95 4.67 -11.32
CA ASP A 286 36.68 3.41 -11.18
C ASP A 286 36.08 2.33 -12.13
N THR A 287 34.76 2.24 -12.24
CA THR A 287 34.11 1.24 -13.11
C THR A 287 34.33 1.53 -14.61
N LEU A 288 34.30 2.80 -15.03
CA LEU A 288 34.66 3.19 -16.40
C LEU A 288 36.13 2.91 -16.71
N GLU A 289 37.00 3.09 -15.71
CA GLU A 289 38.41 2.75 -15.82
C GLU A 289 38.61 1.25 -16.06
N LEU A 290 37.86 0.39 -15.35
CA LEU A 290 37.84 -1.04 -15.61
C LEU A 290 37.35 -1.35 -17.03
N ALA A 291 36.29 -0.69 -17.50
CA ALA A 291 35.70 -0.97 -18.81
C ALA A 291 36.69 -0.73 -19.95
N ARG A 292 37.47 0.35 -19.85
CA ARG A 292 38.56 0.65 -20.79
C ARG A 292 39.65 -0.42 -20.76
N ALA A 293 40.08 -0.84 -19.57
CA ALA A 293 41.10 -1.88 -19.42
C ALA A 293 40.65 -3.22 -20.01
N VAL A 294 39.38 -3.60 -19.85
CA VAL A 294 38.83 -4.83 -20.45
C VAL A 294 38.74 -4.71 -21.97
N SER A 295 38.31 -3.55 -22.48
CA SER A 295 38.17 -3.30 -23.92
C SER A 295 39.52 -3.33 -24.67
N GLU A 296 40.58 -2.83 -24.06
CA GLU A 296 41.95 -2.86 -24.62
C GLU A 296 42.45 -4.29 -24.89
N ILE A 297 41.93 -5.27 -24.14
CA ILE A 297 42.44 -6.64 -24.08
C ILE A 297 41.47 -7.64 -24.73
N ALA A 298 40.25 -7.21 -25.03
CA ALA A 298 39.28 -8.01 -25.76
C ALA A 298 39.78 -8.27 -27.20
N ASP A 299 40.05 -9.53 -27.53
CA ASP A 299 40.55 -9.91 -28.86
C ASP A 299 39.45 -10.08 -29.92
N ASN A 300 38.20 -10.29 -29.50
CA ASN A 300 37.08 -10.52 -30.42
C ASN A 300 36.06 -9.36 -30.40
N GLU A 301 35.46 -9.12 -31.57
CA GLU A 301 34.51 -8.03 -31.82
C GLU A 301 33.22 -8.14 -30.97
N ALA A 302 32.84 -9.36 -30.59
CA ALA A 302 31.63 -9.58 -29.77
C ALA A 302 31.85 -9.10 -28.33
N ASP A 303 32.99 -9.42 -27.74
CA ASP A 303 33.37 -9.02 -26.39
C ASP A 303 33.56 -7.50 -26.30
N LYS A 304 34.16 -6.88 -27.34
CA LYS A 304 34.26 -5.41 -27.42
C LYS A 304 32.89 -4.74 -27.40
N LYS A 305 31.96 -5.22 -28.22
CA LYS A 305 30.59 -4.68 -28.26
C LYS A 305 29.84 -4.85 -26.94
N GLU A 306 30.03 -5.97 -26.27
CA GLU A 306 29.42 -6.21 -24.96
C GLU A 306 29.97 -5.24 -23.91
N VAL A 307 31.30 -5.05 -23.86
CA VAL A 307 31.94 -4.10 -22.94
C VAL A 307 31.56 -2.66 -23.28
N GLU A 308 31.49 -2.29 -24.56
CA GLU A 308 31.00 -0.98 -25.00
C GLU A 308 29.56 -0.73 -24.55
N ALA A 309 28.66 -1.71 -24.69
CA ALA A 309 27.27 -1.59 -24.23
C ALA A 309 27.17 -1.41 -22.70
N ILE A 310 28.02 -2.11 -21.93
CA ILE A 310 28.11 -1.93 -20.48
C ILE A 310 28.65 -0.53 -20.16
N MET A 311 29.69 -0.07 -20.87
CA MET A 311 30.27 1.25 -20.69
C MET A 311 29.25 2.37 -20.97
N GLU A 312 28.50 2.29 -22.06
CA GLU A 312 27.41 3.22 -22.38
C GLU A 312 26.34 3.24 -21.28
N SER A 313 26.02 2.07 -20.71
CA SER A 313 25.04 1.95 -19.62
C SER A 313 25.55 2.60 -18.32
N ILE A 314 26.84 2.45 -18.00
CA ILE A 314 27.49 3.12 -16.86
C ILE A 314 27.51 4.65 -17.08
N GLU A 315 27.84 5.10 -18.29
CA GLU A 315 27.86 6.53 -18.62
C GLU A 315 26.48 7.17 -18.46
N ALA A 316 25.42 6.43 -18.83
CA ALA A 316 24.02 6.86 -18.70
C ALA A 316 23.55 7.02 -17.24
N CYS A 317 24.20 6.38 -16.26
CA CYS A 317 23.92 6.65 -14.85
C CYS A 317 24.41 8.04 -14.47
N THR A 318 23.50 8.97 -14.15
CA THR A 318 23.84 10.39 -13.92
C THR A 318 23.55 10.87 -12.51
N VAL A 319 22.81 10.10 -11.71
CA VAL A 319 22.39 10.54 -10.37
C VAL A 319 22.76 9.51 -9.27
N PRO A 320 23.09 9.98 -8.05
CA PRO A 320 23.48 9.07 -6.96
C PRO A 320 22.43 8.03 -6.54
N SER A 321 21.15 8.28 -6.81
CA SER A 321 20.08 7.29 -6.59
C SER A 321 20.19 6.05 -7.49
N GLU A 322 21.01 6.10 -8.55
CA GLU A 322 21.26 4.98 -9.45
C GLU A 322 22.44 4.11 -9.00
N ILE A 323 23.05 4.36 -7.83
CA ILE A 323 24.24 3.63 -7.36
C ILE A 323 24.03 2.10 -7.32
N VAL A 324 22.83 1.64 -6.99
CA VAL A 324 22.46 0.20 -6.99
C VAL A 324 22.55 -0.38 -8.41
N THR A 325 22.07 0.38 -9.41
CA THR A 325 22.10 -0.02 -10.82
C THR A 325 23.54 0.00 -11.35
N LEU A 326 24.29 1.04 -10.99
CA LEU A 326 25.70 1.20 -11.32
C LEU A 326 26.54 0.03 -10.78
N HIS A 327 26.29 -0.40 -9.54
CA HIS A 327 26.86 -1.62 -8.96
C HIS A 327 26.56 -2.87 -9.79
N GLY A 328 25.31 -3.03 -10.23
CA GLY A 328 24.94 -4.14 -11.11
C GLY A 328 25.75 -4.18 -12.42
N TYR A 329 26.06 -3.01 -13.00
CA TYR A 329 26.95 -2.93 -14.17
C TYR A 329 28.41 -3.22 -13.81
N GLY A 330 28.88 -2.75 -12.65
CA GLY A 330 30.21 -3.07 -12.13
C GLY A 330 30.42 -4.56 -11.93
N ASP A 331 29.47 -5.26 -11.30
CA ASP A 331 29.51 -6.72 -11.10
C ASP A 331 29.52 -7.50 -12.41
N ALA A 332 28.72 -7.06 -13.39
CA ALA A 332 28.71 -7.63 -14.73
C ALA A 332 30.07 -7.45 -15.42
N LEU A 333 30.68 -6.27 -15.28
CA LEU A 333 31.98 -5.96 -15.85
C LEU A 333 33.12 -6.72 -15.18
N VAL A 334 33.10 -6.88 -13.85
CA VAL A 334 34.02 -7.73 -13.08
C VAL A 334 33.93 -9.18 -13.54
N SER A 335 32.71 -9.70 -13.70
CA SER A 335 32.50 -11.06 -14.19
C SER A 335 33.03 -11.24 -15.62
N LYS A 336 32.81 -10.24 -16.48
CA LYS A 336 33.33 -10.23 -17.85
C LYS A 336 34.85 -10.18 -17.88
N SER A 337 35.48 -9.32 -17.07
CA SER A 337 36.92 -9.14 -17.03
C SER A 337 37.64 -10.44 -16.62
N ILE A 338 37.12 -11.14 -15.61
CA ILE A 338 37.60 -12.46 -15.19
C ILE A 338 37.51 -13.46 -16.35
N THR A 339 36.35 -13.53 -16.99
CA THR A 339 36.10 -14.48 -18.09
C THR A 339 37.02 -14.20 -19.29
N SER A 340 37.21 -12.94 -19.66
CA SER A 340 38.12 -12.52 -20.72
C SER A 340 39.57 -12.88 -20.40
N LEU A 341 40.02 -12.65 -19.16
CA LEU A 341 41.38 -13.00 -18.74
C LEU A 341 41.60 -14.52 -18.73
N GLU A 342 40.62 -15.31 -18.27
CA GLU A 342 40.67 -16.77 -18.34
C GLU A 342 40.79 -17.29 -19.77
N ALA A 343 40.08 -16.67 -20.72
CA ALA A 343 40.14 -17.04 -22.13
C ALA A 343 41.54 -16.79 -22.71
N ILE A 344 42.14 -15.65 -22.37
CA ILE A 344 43.51 -15.30 -22.78
C ILE A 344 44.51 -16.28 -22.19
N TYR A 345 44.44 -16.59 -20.89
CA TYR A 345 45.33 -17.57 -20.26
C TYR A 345 45.23 -18.94 -20.95
N LYS A 346 44.01 -19.39 -21.28
CA LYS A 346 43.82 -20.65 -22.03
C LYS A 346 44.45 -20.58 -23.42
N ALA A 347 44.31 -19.48 -24.15
CA ALA A 347 44.93 -19.28 -25.45
C ALA A 347 46.47 -19.30 -25.37
N ILE A 348 47.07 -18.70 -24.31
CA ILE A 348 48.51 -18.80 -24.04
C ILE A 348 48.91 -20.27 -23.86
N PHE A 349 48.22 -21.02 -23.00
CA PHE A 349 48.56 -22.42 -22.73
C PHE A 349 48.47 -23.29 -23.99
N GLU A 350 47.47 -23.06 -24.85
CA GLU A 350 47.33 -23.75 -26.14
C GLU A 350 48.49 -23.41 -27.09
N LEU A 351 48.86 -22.13 -27.19
CA LEU A 351 50.02 -21.68 -27.98
C LEU A 351 51.32 -22.29 -27.46
N GLU A 352 51.54 -22.30 -26.15
CA GLU A 352 52.73 -22.92 -25.53
C GLU A 352 52.79 -24.43 -25.80
N GLU A 353 51.66 -25.13 -25.78
CA GLU A 353 51.59 -26.56 -26.12
C GLU A 353 51.91 -26.80 -27.61
N GLU A 354 51.41 -25.94 -28.51
CA GLU A 354 51.78 -26.00 -29.94
C GLU A 354 53.27 -25.73 -30.15
N ILE A 355 53.83 -24.71 -29.51
CA ILE A 355 55.27 -24.39 -29.56
C ILE A 355 56.09 -25.61 -29.13
N ALA A 356 55.71 -26.25 -28.01
CA ALA A 356 56.42 -27.40 -27.48
C ALA A 356 56.37 -28.62 -28.43
N LYS A 357 55.27 -28.81 -29.15
CA LYS A 357 55.12 -29.87 -30.17
C LYS A 357 55.99 -29.62 -31.41
N GLU A 358 56.01 -28.39 -31.91
CA GLU A 358 56.72 -28.02 -33.15
C GLU A 358 58.23 -27.83 -32.95
N ASN A 359 58.69 -27.48 -31.73
CA ASN A 359 60.11 -27.24 -31.45
C ASN A 359 60.57 -27.81 -30.08
N PRO A 360 60.70 -29.14 -29.95
CA PRO A 360 60.98 -29.81 -28.67
C PRO A 360 62.44 -29.70 -28.16
N SER A 361 63.38 -29.10 -28.91
CA SER A 361 64.83 -29.29 -28.70
C SER A 361 65.63 -28.07 -28.23
N THR A 362 65.02 -26.92 -27.91
CA THR A 362 65.81 -25.74 -27.53
C THR A 362 66.11 -25.68 -26.03
N GLU A 363 67.26 -26.24 -25.64
CA GLU A 363 68.00 -25.90 -24.39
C GLU A 363 68.39 -24.40 -24.30
N VAL A 364 68.08 -23.59 -25.31
CA VAL A 364 68.70 -22.28 -25.56
C VAL A 364 67.83 -21.08 -25.17
N TYR A 365 66.56 -21.25 -24.79
CA TYR A 365 65.68 -20.11 -24.48
C TYR A 365 65.01 -20.21 -23.10
N PRO A 366 65.43 -19.39 -22.11
CA PRO A 366 64.94 -19.44 -20.74
C PRO A 366 63.71 -18.53 -20.62
N VAL A 367 62.55 -19.00 -21.06
CA VAL A 367 61.27 -18.35 -20.71
C VAL A 367 60.47 -19.39 -19.94
N GLU A 368 60.08 -19.06 -18.71
CA GLU A 368 59.23 -19.94 -17.89
C GLU A 368 57.93 -20.22 -18.65
N TYR A 369 57.67 -21.49 -18.94
CA TYR A 369 56.35 -21.92 -19.42
C TYR A 369 55.31 -21.53 -18.38
N TRP A 370 54.24 -20.86 -18.79
CA TRP A 370 53.14 -20.59 -17.89
C TRP A 370 52.43 -21.91 -17.60
N THR A 371 52.69 -22.47 -16.41
CA THR A 371 52.02 -23.69 -15.99
C THR A 371 50.58 -23.40 -15.59
N LYS A 372 49.77 -24.45 -15.47
CA LYS A 372 48.40 -24.36 -14.94
C LYS A 372 48.33 -23.65 -13.58
N ASP A 373 49.43 -23.58 -12.83
CA ASP A 373 49.49 -22.86 -11.55
C ASP A 373 49.24 -21.35 -11.70
N LYS A 374 49.46 -20.76 -12.88
CA LYS A 374 49.11 -19.37 -13.19
C LYS A 374 47.61 -19.08 -13.09
N MET A 375 46.75 -20.10 -13.21
CA MET A 375 45.31 -19.95 -12.94
C MET A 375 45.00 -19.56 -11.49
N SER A 376 45.93 -19.79 -10.54
CA SER A 376 45.78 -19.33 -9.15
C SER A 376 45.73 -17.79 -9.03
N GLU A 377 46.30 -17.05 -9.98
CA GLU A 377 46.21 -15.59 -10.03
C GLU A 377 44.78 -15.11 -10.35
N ILE A 378 44.05 -15.88 -11.15
CA ILE A 378 42.63 -15.62 -11.44
C ILE A 378 41.78 -15.96 -10.22
N GLU A 379 42.09 -17.03 -9.50
CA GLU A 379 41.40 -17.34 -8.24
C GLU A 379 41.67 -16.26 -7.17
N GLN A 380 42.87 -15.69 -7.13
CA GLN A 380 43.15 -14.50 -6.31
C GLN A 380 42.29 -13.32 -6.75
N LEU A 381 42.17 -13.06 -8.06
CA LEU A 381 41.34 -11.99 -8.58
C LEU A 381 39.84 -12.17 -8.21
N LYS A 382 39.33 -13.41 -8.29
CA LYS A 382 37.97 -13.78 -7.85
C LYS A 382 37.76 -13.61 -6.34
N SER A 383 38.84 -13.66 -5.56
CA SER A 383 38.78 -13.53 -4.09
C SER A 383 38.75 -12.08 -3.59
N ILE A 384 39.04 -11.10 -4.47
CA ILE A 384 38.93 -9.68 -4.15
C ILE A 384 37.44 -9.36 -3.97
N SER A 385 37.11 -8.64 -2.90
CA SER A 385 35.73 -8.24 -2.66
C SER A 385 35.24 -7.32 -3.77
N ALA A 386 33.99 -7.50 -4.22
CA ALA A 386 33.35 -6.62 -5.20
C ALA A 386 33.30 -5.15 -4.72
N SER A 387 33.36 -4.91 -3.41
CA SER A 387 33.41 -3.57 -2.82
C SER A 387 34.79 -2.89 -2.91
N ASP A 388 35.87 -3.63 -3.18
CA ASP A 388 37.21 -3.07 -3.41
C ASP A 388 37.56 -3.07 -4.91
N ILE A 389 36.77 -2.30 -5.66
CA ILE A 389 36.91 -2.23 -7.12
C ILE A 389 38.28 -1.67 -7.54
N ARG A 390 38.93 -0.86 -6.71
CA ARG A 390 40.27 -0.31 -6.98
C ARG A 390 41.35 -1.36 -6.88
N GLU A 391 41.35 -2.16 -5.82
CA GLU A 391 42.27 -3.29 -5.71
C GLU A 391 42.06 -4.26 -6.87
N PHE A 392 40.80 -4.52 -7.22
CA PHE A 392 40.43 -5.35 -8.37
C PHE A 392 41.00 -4.80 -9.68
N ILE A 393 40.78 -3.52 -10.00
CA ILE A 393 41.28 -2.88 -11.23
C ILE A 393 42.80 -2.94 -11.30
N HIS A 394 43.48 -2.62 -10.20
CA HIS A 394 44.94 -2.63 -10.16
C HIS A 394 45.49 -4.03 -10.44
N ARG A 395 44.96 -5.05 -9.76
CA ARG A 395 45.37 -6.44 -9.95
C ARG A 395 45.03 -6.94 -11.36
N TYR A 396 43.82 -6.66 -11.83
CA TYR A 396 43.37 -7.03 -13.17
C TYR A 396 44.32 -6.48 -14.24
N ARG A 397 44.63 -5.18 -14.20
CA ARG A 397 45.52 -4.54 -15.19
C ARG A 397 46.91 -5.15 -15.23
N LEU A 398 47.48 -5.48 -14.07
CA LEU A 398 48.78 -6.13 -14.00
C LEU A 398 48.75 -7.49 -14.70
N LEU A 399 47.75 -8.33 -14.37
CA LEU A 399 47.60 -9.66 -14.97
C LEU A 399 47.31 -9.58 -16.46
N ALA A 400 46.45 -8.66 -16.85
CA ALA A 400 45.98 -8.54 -18.22
C ALA A 400 47.06 -7.95 -19.13
N SER A 401 47.88 -6.99 -18.66
CA SER A 401 49.07 -6.52 -19.37
C SER A 401 50.12 -7.62 -19.55
N ASP A 402 50.36 -8.44 -18.52
CA ASP A 402 51.31 -9.55 -18.57
C ASP A 402 50.84 -10.61 -19.60
N ALA A 403 49.56 -10.98 -19.53
CA ALA A 403 48.95 -11.95 -20.41
C ALA A 403 48.91 -11.49 -21.87
N HIS A 404 48.54 -10.23 -22.12
CA HIS A 404 48.53 -9.66 -23.47
C HIS A 404 49.94 -9.63 -24.08
N SER A 405 50.95 -9.25 -23.30
CA SER A 405 52.35 -9.30 -23.74
C SER A 405 52.80 -10.73 -24.08
N ARG A 406 52.38 -11.72 -23.28
CA ARG A 406 52.72 -13.14 -23.48
C ARG A 406 52.07 -13.72 -24.73
N VAL A 407 50.76 -13.50 -24.92
CA VAL A 407 50.02 -13.95 -26.12
C VAL A 407 50.70 -13.44 -27.39
N HIS A 408 51.01 -12.14 -27.46
CA HIS A 408 51.64 -11.56 -28.63
C HIS A 408 53.02 -12.19 -28.91
N TYR A 409 53.84 -12.32 -27.88
CA TYR A 409 55.17 -12.91 -28.01
C TYR A 409 55.10 -14.38 -28.48
N ASP A 410 54.27 -15.21 -27.87
CA ASP A 410 54.15 -16.62 -28.24
C ASP A 410 53.51 -16.79 -29.63
N ALA A 411 52.55 -15.94 -30.00
CA ALA A 411 51.97 -15.92 -31.35
C ALA A 411 52.99 -15.52 -32.43
N GLU A 412 53.85 -14.52 -32.18
CA GLU A 412 54.95 -14.17 -33.08
C GLU A 412 55.97 -15.30 -33.20
N ARG A 413 56.37 -15.89 -32.07
CA ARG A 413 57.26 -17.04 -32.03
C ARG A 413 56.72 -18.22 -32.84
N MET A 414 55.43 -18.49 -32.76
CA MET A 414 54.80 -19.56 -33.56
C MET A 414 54.84 -19.29 -35.06
N LYS A 415 54.73 -18.02 -35.49
CA LYS A 415 54.91 -17.65 -36.90
C LYS A 415 56.35 -17.92 -37.35
N ASP A 416 57.33 -17.60 -36.52
CA ASP A 416 58.75 -17.82 -36.83
C ASP A 416 59.10 -19.31 -36.90
N ILE A 417 58.56 -20.13 -35.99
CA ILE A 417 58.77 -21.59 -35.97
C ILE A 417 58.17 -22.25 -37.23
N LYS A 418 56.93 -21.87 -37.58
CA LYS A 418 56.23 -22.46 -38.75
C LYS A 418 56.83 -21.97 -40.08
N GLY A 419 57.51 -20.82 -40.09
CA GLY A 419 58.11 -20.21 -41.28
C GLY A 419 57.09 -19.79 -42.34
N PRO A 420 57.47 -19.02 -43.38
CA PRO A 420 56.56 -18.74 -44.49
C PRO A 420 56.24 -20.06 -45.21
N ALA A 421 54.94 -20.35 -45.39
CA ALA A 421 54.47 -21.49 -46.16
C ALA A 421 55.19 -21.54 -47.52
N LYS A 422 55.91 -22.63 -47.78
CA LYS A 422 56.57 -22.89 -49.08
C LYS A 422 55.57 -23.24 -50.17
#